data_AF-A0A800K5L0-F1
#
_entry.id   AF-A0A800K5L0-F1
#
_cell.length_a   1.000
_cell.length_b   1.000
_cell.length_c   1.000
_cell.angle_alpha   90.00
_cell.angle_beta   90.00
_cell.angle_gamma   90.00
#
_symmetry.space_group_name_H-M   'P 1'
#
loop_
_entity.id
_entity.type
_entity.pdbx_description
1 polymer ?
#
loop_
_entity_poly.entity_id
_entity_poly.type
_entity_poly.pdbx_seq_one_letter_code
_entity_poly.pdbx_strand_id
1 'polypeptide(L)'
;SDLALLAARRRDLSALRLAVLAGAPTNDDLVTRIADEMGVVVLNAYSLAETASTLSVSRADDPPEKRRFTVGRPLASTEVRITEAGDELPVESVGEIGVRGPGVMLRYYRQPQETARAYDADG
;
A
#
# COMPACT_ATOMS: atom_id res chain seq x y z
N SER A 1 -15.05 27.02 -16.10
CA SER A 1 -14.52 25.88 -16.87
C SER A 1 -15.38 24.65 -16.58
N ASP A 2 -15.39 23.66 -17.47
CA ASP A 2 -16.19 22.43 -17.29
C ASP A 2 -15.83 21.66 -16.00
N LEU A 3 -14.58 21.77 -15.55
CA LEU A 3 -14.12 21.20 -14.27
C LEU A 3 -14.84 21.79 -13.05
N ALA A 4 -15.11 23.10 -13.05
CA ALA A 4 -15.87 23.74 -11.95
C ALA A 4 -17.34 23.27 -11.94
N LEU A 5 -17.91 23.01 -13.11
CA LEU A 5 -19.28 22.53 -13.26
C LEU A 5 -19.43 21.05 -12.84
N LEU A 6 -18.40 20.23 -13.09
CA LEU A 6 -18.31 18.86 -12.61
C LEU A 6 -18.16 18.79 -11.09
N ALA A 7 -17.38 19.69 -10.49
CA ALA A 7 -17.18 19.78 -9.04
C ALA A 7 -18.42 20.26 -8.28
N ALA A 8 -19.24 21.13 -8.89
CA ALA A 8 -20.46 21.66 -8.28
C ALA A 8 -21.63 20.65 -8.23
N ARG A 9 -21.54 19.53 -8.95
CA ARG A 9 -22.64 18.57 -9.11
C ARG A 9 -22.52 17.46 -8.09
N ARG A 10 -23.44 17.42 -7.10
CA ARG A 10 -23.54 16.26 -6.19
C ARG A 10 -23.74 14.99 -7.00
N ARG A 11 -22.89 14.00 -6.74
CA ARG A 11 -22.98 12.66 -7.32
C ARG A 11 -23.72 11.76 -6.36
N ASP A 12 -24.53 10.86 -6.91
CA ASP A 12 -25.03 9.72 -6.16
C ASP A 12 -23.88 8.72 -5.98
N LEU A 13 -23.48 8.50 -4.73
CA LEU A 13 -22.40 7.60 -4.33
C LEU A 13 -22.93 6.41 -3.52
N SER A 14 -24.25 6.20 -3.51
CA SER A 14 -24.90 5.14 -2.72
C SER A 14 -24.42 3.72 -3.07
N ALA A 15 -23.87 3.53 -4.28
CA ALA A 15 -23.29 2.27 -4.72
C ALA A 15 -21.80 2.09 -4.34
N LEU A 16 -21.11 3.15 -3.88
CA LEU A 16 -19.72 3.07 -3.46
C LEU A 16 -19.63 2.36 -2.11
N ARG A 17 -18.77 1.34 -2.03
CA ARG A 17 -18.65 0.48 -0.83
C ARG A 17 -17.31 0.61 -0.13
N LEU A 18 -16.27 0.96 -0.89
CA LEU A 18 -14.88 0.88 -0.48
C LEU A 18 -14.07 1.94 -1.22
N ALA A 19 -13.13 2.56 -0.52
CA ALA A 19 -12.03 3.31 -1.11
C ALA A 19 -10.70 2.64 -0.73
N VAL A 20 -9.77 2.57 -1.69
CA VAL A 20 -8.40 2.08 -1.45
C VAL A 20 -7.43 3.22 -1.74
N LEU A 21 -6.59 3.53 -0.76
CA LEU A 21 -5.54 4.54 -0.85
C LEU A 21 -4.19 3.84 -0.94
N ALA A 22 -3.38 4.22 -1.92
CA ALA A 22 -2.07 3.61 -2.19
C ALA A 22 -1.12 4.60 -2.87
N GLY A 23 0.18 4.28 -2.88
CA GLY A 23 1.19 4.95 -3.71
C GLY A 23 1.82 6.21 -3.09
N ALA A 24 1.32 6.71 -1.97
CA ALA A 24 1.94 7.78 -1.20
C ALA A 24 1.62 7.65 0.29
N PRO A 25 2.43 8.24 1.19
CA PRO A 25 2.07 8.40 2.59
C PRO A 25 0.69 9.03 2.69
N THR A 26 -0.24 8.31 3.31
CA THR A 26 -1.62 8.76 3.41
C THR A 26 -1.77 9.60 4.67
N ASN A 27 -2.28 10.82 4.54
CA ASN A 27 -2.61 11.66 5.68
C ASN A 27 -3.86 11.11 6.37
N ASP A 28 -3.76 10.89 7.67
CA ASP A 28 -4.86 10.47 8.55
C ASP A 28 -6.14 11.29 8.42
N ASP A 29 -6.02 12.61 8.21
CA ASP A 29 -7.15 13.51 8.01
C ASP A 29 -7.86 13.20 6.70
N LEU A 30 -7.10 12.81 5.66
CA LEU A 30 -7.67 12.42 4.37
C LEU A 30 -8.47 11.11 4.49
N VAL A 31 -7.93 10.11 5.21
CA VAL A 31 -8.64 8.84 5.46
C VAL A 31 -9.97 9.11 6.16
N THR A 32 -9.93 9.93 7.21
CA THR A 32 -11.11 10.27 8.03
C THR A 32 -12.15 10.99 7.20
N ARG A 33 -11.74 12.02 6.44
CA ARG A 33 -12.64 12.78 5.58
C ARG A 33 -13.28 11.94 4.50
N ILE A 34 -12.55 11.05 3.85
CA ILE A 34 -13.13 10.15 2.83
C ILE A 34 -14.16 9.22 3.48
N ALA A 35 -13.85 8.65 4.64
CA ALA A 35 -14.77 7.77 5.35
C ALA A 35 -16.07 8.49 5.72
N ASP A 36 -15.97 9.71 6.26
CA ASP A 36 -17.10 10.50 6.74
C ASP A 36 -17.93 11.13 5.61
N GLU A 37 -17.27 11.75 4.62
CA GLU A 37 -17.95 12.46 3.53
C GLU A 37 -18.57 11.48 2.51
N MET A 38 -17.96 10.31 2.31
CA MET A 38 -18.41 9.32 1.32
C MET A 38 -19.19 8.16 1.94
N GLY A 39 -19.13 7.98 3.28
CA GLY A 39 -19.83 6.91 4.00
C GLY A 39 -19.28 5.50 3.69
N VAL A 40 -17.98 5.38 3.39
CA VAL A 40 -17.36 4.13 2.95
C VAL A 40 -16.24 3.65 3.85
N VAL A 41 -15.95 2.36 3.78
CA VAL A 41 -14.73 1.81 4.37
C VAL A 41 -13.53 2.26 3.55
N VAL A 42 -12.55 2.87 4.19
CA VAL A 42 -11.27 3.21 3.58
C VAL A 42 -10.22 2.18 3.98
N LEU A 43 -9.51 1.65 2.98
CA LEU A 43 -8.36 0.75 3.15
C LEU A 43 -7.08 1.45 2.70
N ASN A 44 -6.01 1.26 3.46
CA ASN A 44 -4.68 1.73 3.12
C ASN A 44 -3.87 0.56 2.58
N ALA A 45 -3.21 0.76 1.46
CA ALA A 45 -2.40 -0.22 0.76
C ALA A 45 -1.00 0.30 0.51
N TYR A 46 -0.03 -0.61 0.52
CA TYR A 46 1.35 -0.35 0.18
C TYR A 46 1.75 -1.17 -1.05
N SER A 47 2.55 -0.57 -1.91
CA SER A 47 3.07 -1.18 -3.13
C SER A 47 4.31 -0.41 -3.58
N LEU A 48 5.15 -1.09 -4.34
CA LEU A 48 6.30 -0.51 -5.05
C LEU A 48 6.11 -0.74 -6.55
N ALA A 49 6.85 0.00 -7.38
CA ALA A 49 6.88 -0.30 -8.81
C ALA A 49 7.45 -1.70 -9.07
N GLU A 50 8.35 -2.13 -8.18
CA GLU A 50 9.07 -3.39 -8.15
C GLU A 50 8.23 -4.57 -7.68
N THR A 51 6.98 -4.37 -7.21
CA THR A 51 6.12 -5.45 -6.69
C THR A 51 4.90 -5.73 -7.56
N ALA A 52 4.84 -5.14 -8.77
CA ALA A 52 3.83 -5.29 -9.84
C ALA A 52 2.34 -5.07 -9.46
N SER A 53 2.03 -5.08 -8.18
CA SER A 53 0.72 -5.02 -7.56
C SER A 53 0.85 -4.53 -6.11
N THR A 54 -0.28 -4.50 -5.40
CA THR A 54 -0.35 -4.26 -3.97
C THR A 54 0.42 -5.33 -3.20
N LEU A 55 1.33 -4.89 -2.34
CA LEU A 55 2.11 -5.75 -1.47
C LEU A 55 1.32 -6.08 -0.20
N SER A 56 0.77 -5.05 0.46
CA SER A 56 -0.04 -5.18 1.67
C SER A 56 -1.22 -4.23 1.63
N VAL A 57 -2.29 -4.59 2.33
CA VAL A 57 -3.50 -3.75 2.46
C VAL A 57 -4.17 -3.98 3.82
N SER A 58 -4.77 -2.95 4.41
CA SER A 58 -5.66 -3.15 5.55
C SER A 58 -6.94 -3.88 5.12
N ARG A 59 -7.65 -4.53 6.05
CA ARG A 59 -8.86 -5.28 5.75
C ARG A 59 -10.09 -4.52 6.26
N ALA A 60 -11.25 -4.77 5.67
CA ALA A 60 -12.47 -4.02 5.98
C ALA A 60 -12.95 -4.22 7.43
N ASP A 61 -12.64 -5.36 8.02
CA ASP A 61 -12.92 -5.76 9.40
C ASP A 61 -11.83 -5.35 10.39
N ASP A 62 -10.74 -4.73 9.94
CA ASP A 62 -9.72 -4.22 10.85
C ASP A 62 -10.26 -3.04 11.69
N PRO A 63 -9.80 -2.92 12.96
CA PRO A 63 -10.10 -1.76 13.80
C PRO A 63 -9.81 -0.44 13.05
N PRO A 64 -10.64 0.62 13.23
CA PRO A 64 -10.45 1.89 12.55
C PRO A 64 -9.01 2.45 12.67
N GLU A 65 -8.41 2.33 13.86
CA GLU A 65 -7.02 2.75 14.09
C GLU A 65 -6.02 2.00 13.21
N LYS A 66 -6.17 0.67 13.06
CA LYS A 66 -5.29 -0.11 12.17
C LYS A 66 -5.50 0.28 10.70
N ARG A 67 -6.75 0.52 10.28
CA ARG A 67 -7.03 0.96 8.91
C ARG A 67 -6.47 2.35 8.62
N ARG A 68 -6.42 3.23 9.63
CA ARG A 68 -5.91 4.60 9.54
C ARG A 68 -4.38 4.65 9.54
N PHE A 69 -3.74 3.98 10.49
CA PHE A 69 -2.31 4.17 10.76
C PHE A 69 -1.40 3.08 10.18
N THR A 70 -1.94 2.04 9.54
CA THR A 70 -1.13 0.96 8.97
C THR A 70 -1.51 0.69 7.51
N VAL A 71 -0.61 0.05 6.78
CA VAL A 71 -0.85 -0.49 5.43
C VAL A 71 -1.31 -1.96 5.49
N GLY A 72 -1.67 -2.44 6.68
CA GLY A 72 -2.22 -3.76 6.91
C GLY A 72 -1.25 -4.91 6.68
N ARG A 73 -1.76 -6.00 6.09
CA ARG A 73 -1.08 -7.29 5.99
C ARG A 73 -0.74 -7.64 4.55
N PRO A 74 0.35 -8.39 4.31
CA PRO A 74 0.71 -8.88 2.98
C PRO A 74 -0.47 -9.58 2.28
N LEU A 75 -0.44 -9.55 0.94
CA LEU A 75 -1.34 -10.38 0.14
C LEU A 75 -0.94 -11.87 0.25
N ALA A 76 -1.85 -12.74 -0.19
CA ALA A 76 -1.59 -14.18 -0.18
C ALA A 76 -0.36 -14.51 -1.06
N SER A 77 0.51 -15.38 -0.55
CA SER A 77 1.78 -15.76 -1.18
C SER A 77 2.83 -14.64 -1.26
N THR A 78 2.64 -13.55 -0.52
CA THR A 78 3.65 -12.50 -0.33
C THR A 78 4.20 -12.56 1.09
N GLU A 79 5.51 -12.59 1.19
CA GLU A 79 6.27 -12.54 2.45
C GLU A 79 6.90 -11.16 2.59
N VAL A 80 6.90 -10.66 3.83
CA VAL A 80 7.50 -9.36 4.18
C VAL A 80 8.33 -9.54 5.43
N ARG A 81 9.54 -8.99 5.41
CA ARG A 81 10.44 -8.90 6.57
C ARG A 81 10.94 -7.48 6.74
N ILE A 82 11.35 -7.16 7.96
CA ILE A 82 12.06 -5.91 8.26
C ILE A 82 13.53 -6.25 8.44
N THR A 83 14.43 -5.55 7.74
CA THR A 83 15.85 -5.85 7.74
C THR A 83 16.73 -4.64 8.03
N GLU A 84 17.93 -4.89 8.51
CA GLU A 84 19.05 -3.94 8.53
C GLU A 84 20.27 -4.63 7.94
N ALA A 85 20.85 -4.05 6.88
CA ALA A 85 22.02 -4.60 6.17
C ALA A 85 21.85 -6.07 5.69
N GLY A 86 20.61 -6.50 5.43
CA GLY A 86 20.27 -7.85 4.95
C GLY A 86 19.86 -8.83 6.05
N ASP A 87 20.06 -8.49 7.33
CA ASP A 87 19.66 -9.33 8.46
C ASP A 87 18.24 -8.98 8.94
N GLU A 88 17.43 -10.00 9.24
CA GLU A 88 16.07 -9.80 9.74
C GLU A 88 16.06 -9.28 11.18
N LEU A 89 15.26 -8.24 11.41
CA LEU A 89 15.08 -7.61 12.71
C LEU A 89 13.87 -8.18 13.46
N PRO A 90 13.87 -8.13 14.81
CA PRO A 90 12.70 -8.50 15.61
C PRO A 90 11.46 -7.66 15.29
N VAL A 91 10.28 -8.22 15.58
CA VAL A 91 8.99 -7.49 15.52
C VAL A 91 9.07 -6.19 16.34
N GLU A 92 8.41 -5.14 15.86
CA GLU A 92 8.45 -3.76 16.39
C GLU A 92 9.76 -2.98 16.11
N SER A 93 10.69 -3.52 15.32
CA SER A 93 11.88 -2.77 14.87
C SER A 93 11.60 -1.89 13.65
N VAL A 94 12.38 -0.82 13.50
CA VAL A 94 12.37 0.05 12.32
C VAL A 94 13.55 -0.33 11.42
N GLY A 95 13.30 -0.58 10.14
CA GLY A 95 14.30 -0.98 9.16
C GLY A 95 13.79 -0.93 7.72
N GLU A 96 14.55 -1.53 6.81
CA GLU A 96 14.20 -1.68 5.40
C GLU A 96 13.16 -2.80 5.21
N ILE A 97 12.25 -2.64 4.24
CA ILE A 97 11.21 -3.63 3.95
C ILE A 97 11.76 -4.60 2.89
N GLY A 98 12.01 -5.85 3.28
CA GLY A 98 12.30 -6.95 2.38
C GLY A 98 11.02 -7.66 1.93
N VAL A 99 10.94 -8.05 0.66
CA VAL A 99 9.72 -8.59 0.05
C VAL A 99 10.05 -9.78 -0.82
N ARG A 100 9.33 -10.89 -0.63
CA ARG A 100 9.42 -12.06 -1.49
C ARG A 100 8.04 -12.52 -1.92
N GLY A 101 7.87 -12.87 -3.19
CA GLY A 101 6.61 -13.40 -3.70
C GLY A 101 6.42 -13.23 -5.20
N PRO A 102 5.28 -13.70 -5.74
CA PRO A 102 5.02 -13.74 -7.18
C PRO A 102 4.84 -12.37 -7.83
N GLY A 103 4.62 -11.32 -7.02
CA GLY A 103 4.51 -9.94 -7.51
C GLY A 103 5.86 -9.23 -7.68
N VAL A 104 6.95 -9.75 -7.11
CA VAL A 104 8.26 -9.12 -7.24
C VAL A 104 8.65 -9.09 -8.71
N MET A 105 9.25 -7.97 -9.14
CA MET A 105 9.69 -7.77 -10.52
C MET A 105 10.67 -8.88 -10.93
N LEU A 106 11.06 -8.91 -12.20
CA LEU A 106 12.10 -9.84 -12.64
C LEU A 106 13.50 -9.22 -12.58
N ARG A 107 13.58 -7.92 -12.88
CA ARG A 107 14.80 -7.12 -12.95
C ARG A 107 14.48 -5.72 -13.44
N TYR A 108 15.39 -4.77 -13.19
CA TYR A 108 15.40 -3.52 -13.93
C TYR A 108 15.89 -3.74 -15.37
N TYR A 109 15.19 -3.18 -16.34
CA TYR A 109 15.51 -3.36 -17.75
C TYR A 109 16.87 -2.75 -18.10
N ARG A 110 17.78 -3.59 -18.63
CA ARG A 110 19.16 -3.24 -19.02
C ARG A 110 20.00 -2.62 -17.88
N GLN A 111 19.65 -2.90 -16.63
CA GLN A 111 20.36 -2.38 -15.44
C GLN A 111 20.73 -3.54 -14.50
N PRO A 112 21.72 -4.37 -14.87
CA PRO A 112 22.08 -5.55 -14.09
C PRO A 112 22.67 -5.22 -12.72
N GLN A 113 23.38 -4.09 -12.57
CA GLN A 113 23.93 -3.66 -11.28
C GLN A 113 22.84 -3.25 -10.29
N GLU A 114 21.86 -2.46 -10.74
CA GLU A 114 20.72 -2.08 -9.89
C GLU A 114 19.82 -3.28 -9.58
N THR A 115 19.70 -4.22 -10.53
CA THR A 115 19.03 -5.50 -10.26
C THR A 115 19.77 -6.26 -9.16
N ALA A 116 21.09 -6.39 -9.23
CA ALA A 116 21.85 -7.11 -8.21
C ALA A 116 21.80 -6.45 -6.81
N ARG A 117 21.51 -5.13 -6.73
CA ARG A 117 21.31 -4.43 -5.46
C ARG A 117 19.91 -4.60 -4.87
N ALA A 118 18.91 -4.86 -5.71
CA ALA A 118 17.51 -4.96 -5.30
C ALA A 118 17.12 -6.37 -4.82
N TYR A 119 17.97 -7.37 -5.04
CA TYR A 119 17.74 -8.77 -4.66
C TYR A 119 18.84 -9.23 -3.73
N ASP A 120 18.46 -10.00 -2.72
CA ASP A 120 19.39 -10.72 -1.86
C ASP A 120 19.53 -12.19 -2.30
N ALA A 121 20.21 -13.00 -1.50
CA ALA A 121 20.45 -14.40 -1.82
C ALA A 121 19.17 -15.27 -1.80
N ASP A 122 18.13 -14.81 -1.12
CA ASP A 122 16.87 -15.53 -0.93
C ASP A 122 15.79 -15.15 -1.96
N GLY A 123 16.12 -14.24 -2.89
CA GLY A 123 15.24 -13.75 -3.95
C GLY A 123 14.47 -12.51 -3.52
#